data_AF-A0AAQ3SCJ7-F1
#
_entry.id   AF-A0AAQ3SCJ7-F1
#
_cell.length_a   1.000
_cell.length_b   1.000
_cell.length_c   1.000
_cell.angle_alpha   90.00
_cell.angle_beta   90.00
_cell.angle_gamma   90.00
#
_symmetry.space_group_name_H-M   'P 1'
#
loop_
_entity.id
_entity.type
_entity.pdbx_description
1 polymer ?
#
loop_
_entity_poly.entity_id
_entity_poly.type
_entity_poly.pdbx_seq_one_letter_code
_entity_poly.pdbx_strand_id
1 'polypeptide(L)'
;MDGTSSSVIDFPDIPLNLNVLVIDTDPEDLEFIKKSCEENIRCKDISHQAVICSESSMAVEVLLKKEIDIHLIVMELHMPMMNGYEFMQFLYEEGFDIPFVMMSSKSDGIPFSSMEMAFKLGAIEYFFKPFRGRDQLLDLWSPFLKHYIARRKEDEETSDGEAKADDTLHEKDDTLHEKDDTP
;
A
#
# COMPACT_ATOMS: atom_id res chain seq x y z
N MET A 1 27.09 32.96 15.91
CA MET A 1 26.33 33.00 14.64
C MET A 1 25.83 31.59 14.45
N ASP A 2 24.62 31.36 14.95
CA ASP A 2 24.01 30.03 15.03
C ASP A 2 23.52 29.55 13.67
N GLY A 3 23.86 28.30 13.39
CA GLY A 3 22.89 27.26 13.06
C GLY A 3 21.94 27.52 11.90
N THR A 4 22.39 27.27 10.68
CA THR A 4 21.47 26.77 9.65
C THR A 4 21.31 25.27 9.90
N SER A 5 20.40 24.92 10.83
CA SER A 5 19.84 23.58 10.92
C SER A 5 19.11 23.34 9.60
N SER A 6 19.78 22.66 8.67
CA SER A 6 19.14 22.07 7.51
C SER A 6 18.16 21.06 8.08
N SER A 7 16.89 21.44 8.15
CA SER A 7 15.79 20.57 8.56
C SER A 7 15.77 19.38 7.61
N VAL A 8 16.45 18.31 8.01
CA VAL A 8 16.28 16.98 7.45
C VAL A 8 14.81 16.67 7.68
N ILE A 9 14.04 16.60 6.60
CA ILE A 9 12.68 16.09 6.67
C ILE A 9 12.87 14.63 7.07
N ASP A 10 12.51 14.31 8.31
CA ASP A 10 12.47 12.94 8.80
C ASP A 10 11.36 12.26 7.99
N PHE A 11 11.75 11.48 6.98
CA PHE A 11 10.79 10.65 6.28
C PHE A 11 10.39 9.57 7.27
N PRO A 12 9.10 9.47 7.68
CA PRO A 12 8.66 8.41 8.59
C PRO A 12 9.09 7.07 8.03
N ASP A 13 9.42 6.09 8.88
CA ASP A 13 9.98 4.77 8.56
C ASP A 13 9.28 4.05 7.39
N ILE A 14 9.55 4.48 6.15
CA ILE A 14 9.15 3.78 4.93
C ILE A 14 9.95 2.48 4.96
N PRO A 15 9.33 1.31 4.71
CA PRO A 15 10.08 0.08 4.65
C PRO A 15 11.20 0.25 3.63
N LEU A 16 12.44 0.15 4.09
CA LEU A 16 13.63 0.36 3.26
C LEU A 16 13.71 -0.66 2.11
N ASN A 17 12.97 -1.77 2.23
CA ASN A 17 12.82 -2.79 1.19
C ASN A 17 11.34 -3.14 0.99
N LEU A 18 10.79 -2.82 -0.18
CA LEU A 18 9.42 -3.18 -0.56
C LEU A 18 9.48 -4.29 -1.61
N ASN A 19 8.63 -5.30 -1.45
CA ASN A 19 8.34 -6.25 -2.51
C ASN A 19 7.08 -5.78 -3.25
N VAL A 20 7.23 -5.49 -4.54
CA VAL A 20 6.16 -5.08 -5.44
C VAL A 20 5.80 -6.25 -6.33
N LEU A 21 4.54 -6.66 -6.35
CA LEU A 21 4.02 -7.64 -7.29
C LEU A 21 3.55 -6.92 -8.56
N VAL A 22 4.20 -7.19 -9.68
CA VAL A 22 3.91 -6.56 -10.97
C VAL A 22 3.31 -7.58 -11.92
N ILE A 23 2.12 -7.29 -12.46
CA ILE A 23 1.32 -8.23 -13.23
C ILE A 23 0.96 -7.59 -14.58
N ASP A 24 1.48 -8.13 -15.67
CA ASP A 24 1.24 -7.61 -17.02
C ASP A 24 1.52 -8.71 -18.05
N THR A 25 0.73 -8.80 -19.12
CA THR A 25 1.04 -9.73 -20.22
C THR A 25 2.24 -9.28 -21.06
N ASP A 26 2.58 -7.99 -21.04
CA ASP A 26 3.67 -7.44 -21.83
C ASP A 26 5.02 -7.57 -21.08
N PRO A 27 5.98 -8.36 -21.61
CA PRO A 27 7.27 -8.56 -20.95
C PRO A 27 8.15 -7.30 -20.94
N GLU A 28 7.96 -6.35 -21.86
CA GLU A 28 8.69 -5.09 -21.87
C GLU A 28 8.22 -4.18 -20.72
N ASP A 29 6.91 -4.14 -20.46
CA ASP A 29 6.34 -3.40 -19.32
C ASP A 29 6.78 -4.01 -17.99
N LEU A 30 6.75 -5.36 -17.87
CA LEU A 30 7.24 -6.07 -16.68
C LEU A 30 8.72 -5.74 -16.40
N GLU A 31 9.58 -5.87 -17.41
CA GLU A 31 11.02 -5.63 -17.26
C GLU A 31 11.31 -4.15 -16.96
N PHE A 32 10.56 -3.23 -17.59
CA PHE A 32 10.69 -1.80 -17.32
C PHE A 32 10.36 -1.47 -15.86
N ILE A 33 9.23 -1.94 -15.34
CA ILE A 33 8.82 -1.69 -13.95
C ILE A 33 9.81 -2.36 -12.99
N LYS A 34 10.18 -3.62 -13.25
CA LYS A 34 11.14 -4.37 -12.42
C LYS A 34 12.47 -3.64 -12.28
N LYS A 35 13.08 -3.30 -13.42
CA LYS A 35 14.33 -2.54 -13.46
C LYS A 35 14.21 -1.24 -12.69
N SER A 36 13.05 -0.61 -12.73
CA SER A 36 12.83 0.67 -12.06
C SER A 36 12.59 0.53 -10.55
N CYS A 37 12.04 -0.59 -10.08
CA CYS A 37 12.02 -0.92 -8.65
C CYS A 37 13.44 -1.16 -8.13
N GLU A 38 14.27 -1.83 -8.93
CA GLU A 38 15.63 -2.25 -8.53
C GLU A 38 16.69 -1.15 -8.75
N GLU A 39 16.44 -0.16 -9.62
CA GLU A 39 17.33 0.97 -9.87
C GLU A 39 17.24 2.03 -8.75
N ASN A 40 18.20 1.96 -7.81
CA ASN A 40 18.45 2.90 -6.71
C ASN A 40 17.86 4.31 -6.87
N ILE A 41 16.74 4.57 -6.17
CA ILE A 41 16.12 5.89 -6.03
C ILE A 41 16.99 6.73 -5.08
N ARG A 42 18.11 7.28 -5.57
CA ARG A 42 18.97 8.31 -4.94
C ARG A 42 19.56 8.03 -3.54
N CYS A 43 19.10 7.04 -2.80
CA CYS A 43 19.55 6.65 -1.47
C CYS A 43 20.06 5.20 -1.56
N LYS A 44 21.31 4.97 -1.15
CA LYS A 44 21.99 3.66 -1.25
C LYS A 44 21.39 2.58 -0.34
N ASP A 45 20.43 2.96 0.51
CA ASP A 45 19.89 2.13 1.57
C ASP A 45 18.42 1.72 1.31
N ILE A 46 17.85 2.06 0.15
CA ILE A 46 16.49 1.66 -0.25
C ILE A 46 16.59 0.68 -1.43
N SER A 47 16.18 -0.57 -1.23
CA SER A 47 16.16 -1.59 -2.28
C SER A 47 14.78 -2.23 -2.42
N HIS A 48 13.99 -1.75 -3.39
CA HIS A 48 12.73 -2.39 -3.73
C HIS A 48 12.98 -3.58 -4.66
N GLN A 49 12.24 -4.65 -4.47
CA GLN A 49 12.25 -5.83 -5.34
C GLN A 49 10.92 -5.92 -6.07
N ALA A 50 10.98 -6.37 -7.32
CA ALA A 50 9.80 -6.65 -8.11
C ALA A 50 9.66 -8.15 -8.35
N VAL A 51 8.53 -8.70 -7.93
CA VAL A 51 8.06 -10.04 -8.30
C VAL A 51 7.20 -9.86 -9.54
N ILE A 52 7.67 -10.31 -10.70
CA ILE A 52 6.95 -10.16 -11.97
C ILE A 52 6.11 -11.40 -12.28
N CYS A 53 4.90 -11.21 -12.79
CA CYS A 53 3.99 -12.27 -13.23
C CYS A 53 3.39 -11.90 -14.59
N SER A 54 3.59 -12.77 -15.59
CA SER A 54 2.97 -12.58 -16.92
C SER A 54 1.52 -13.06 -16.99
N GLU A 55 1.05 -13.73 -15.94
CA GLU A 55 -0.28 -14.31 -15.83
C GLU A 55 -0.83 -14.08 -14.42
N SER A 56 -2.13 -13.80 -14.32
CA SER A 56 -2.81 -13.57 -13.04
C SER A 56 -2.81 -14.81 -12.13
N SER A 57 -2.83 -16.02 -12.71
CA SER A 57 -2.73 -17.29 -11.98
C SER A 57 -1.42 -17.43 -11.19
N MET A 58 -0.30 -16.98 -11.77
CA MET A 58 1.01 -16.98 -11.09
C MET A 58 1.01 -16.01 -9.91
N ALA A 59 0.39 -14.84 -10.07
CA ALA A 59 0.27 -13.84 -9.01
C ALA A 59 -0.59 -14.37 -7.84
N VAL A 60 -1.69 -15.08 -8.14
CA VAL A 60 -2.50 -15.78 -7.13
C VAL A 60 -1.64 -16.81 -6.37
N GLU A 61 -0.84 -17.61 -7.07
CA GLU A 61 0.05 -18.59 -6.43
C GLU A 61 1.06 -17.93 -5.49
N VAL A 62 1.69 -16.83 -5.91
CA VAL A 62 2.62 -16.05 -5.10
C VAL A 62 1.95 -15.58 -3.80
N LEU A 63 0.76 -15.00 -3.90
CA LEU A 63 0.03 -14.46 -2.75
C LEU A 63 -0.43 -15.56 -1.78
N LEU A 64 -0.96 -16.67 -2.30
CA LEU A 64 -1.48 -17.77 -1.47
C LEU A 64 -0.36 -18.56 -0.78
N LYS A 65 0.83 -18.64 -1.39
CA LYS A 65 2.01 -19.26 -0.76
C LYS A 65 2.51 -18.48 0.46
N LYS A 66 2.32 -17.16 0.48
CA LYS A 66 2.75 -16.26 1.57
C LYS A 66 4.24 -16.39 1.93
N GLU A 67 5.07 -16.78 0.95
CA GLU A 67 6.52 -16.88 1.10
C GLU A 67 7.21 -15.51 1.03
N ILE A 68 6.58 -14.55 0.36
CA ILE A 68 7.05 -13.18 0.17
C ILE A 68 5.97 -12.24 0.67
N ASP A 69 6.34 -11.30 1.54
CA ASP A 69 5.43 -10.25 2.00
C ASP A 69 5.31 -9.16 0.93
N ILE A 70 4.14 -9.08 0.27
CA ILE A 70 3.88 -8.16 -0.83
C ILE A 70 3.31 -6.86 -0.27
N HIS A 71 3.97 -5.74 -0.58
CA HIS A 71 3.64 -4.42 -0.04
C HIS A 71 2.83 -3.56 -1.00
N LEU A 72 2.88 -3.86 -2.29
CA LEU A 72 2.19 -3.13 -3.36
C LEU A 72 1.93 -4.09 -4.51
N ILE A 73 0.73 -3.99 -5.09
CA ILE A 73 0.38 -4.69 -6.33
C ILE A 73 0.21 -3.67 -7.44
N VAL A 74 0.82 -3.92 -8.59
CA VAL A 74 0.76 -3.09 -9.78
C VAL A 74 0.33 -3.99 -10.94
N MET A 75 -0.89 -3.80 -11.43
CA MET A 75 -1.51 -4.78 -12.33
C MET A 75 -2.17 -4.14 -13.55
N GLU A 76 -1.93 -4.73 -14.72
CA GLU A 76 -2.69 -4.49 -15.94
C GLU A 76 -4.17 -4.88 -15.78
N LEU A 77 -5.07 -3.98 -16.18
CA LEU A 77 -6.50 -4.19 -16.14
C LEU A 77 -6.91 -5.35 -17.07
N HIS A 78 -6.46 -5.33 -18.33
CA HIS A 78 -6.90 -6.27 -19.35
C HIS A 78 -5.97 -7.48 -19.43
N MET A 79 -6.26 -8.49 -18.60
CA MET A 79 -5.55 -9.76 -18.56
C MET A 79 -6.45 -10.93 -19.00
N PRO A 80 -5.90 -11.97 -19.65
CA PRO A 80 -6.62 -13.23 -19.87
C PRO A 80 -6.99 -13.90 -18.55
N MET A 81 -8.06 -14.71 -18.58
CA MET A 81 -8.56 -15.55 -17.47
C MET A 81 -9.12 -14.80 -16.26
N MET A 82 -8.41 -13.79 -15.78
CA MET A 82 -8.79 -12.96 -14.64
C MET A 82 -8.25 -11.55 -14.85
N ASN A 83 -9.15 -10.58 -15.01
CA ASN A 83 -8.83 -9.18 -15.22
C ASN A 83 -8.53 -8.45 -13.90
N GLY A 84 -8.05 -7.20 -13.97
CA GLY A 84 -7.68 -6.42 -12.78
C GLY A 84 -8.81 -6.21 -11.76
N TYR A 85 -10.06 -6.08 -12.18
CA TYR A 85 -11.20 -5.98 -11.26
C TYR A 85 -11.48 -7.29 -10.55
N GLU A 86 -11.47 -8.40 -11.30
CA GLU A 86 -11.66 -9.74 -10.75
C GLU A 86 -10.54 -10.07 -9.76
N PHE A 87 -9.30 -9.68 -10.06
CA PHE A 87 -8.16 -9.85 -9.16
C PHE A 87 -8.31 -9.06 -7.86
N MET A 88 -8.76 -7.80 -7.93
CA MET A 88 -9.07 -7.01 -6.73
C MET A 88 -10.18 -7.64 -5.89
N GLN A 89 -11.22 -8.18 -6.53
CA GLN A 89 -12.27 -8.90 -5.82
C GLN A 89 -11.73 -10.14 -5.11
N PHE A 90 -10.86 -10.91 -5.76
CA PHE A 90 -10.15 -12.03 -5.13
C PHE A 90 -9.33 -11.58 -3.91
N LEU A 91 -8.59 -10.47 -4.00
CA LEU A 91 -7.83 -9.94 -2.87
C LEU A 91 -8.74 -9.67 -1.67
N TYR A 92 -9.88 -9.03 -1.92
CA TYR A 92 -10.88 -8.74 -0.90
C TYR A 92 -11.47 -10.02 -0.28
N GLU A 93 -11.84 -10.99 -1.10
CA GLU A 93 -12.44 -12.26 -0.65
C GLU A 93 -11.47 -13.11 0.19
N GLU A 94 -10.18 -13.11 -0.17
CA GLU A 94 -9.12 -13.81 0.58
C GLU A 94 -8.59 -12.99 1.77
N GLY A 95 -9.10 -11.78 1.99
CA GLY A 95 -8.70 -10.91 3.10
C GLY A 95 -7.30 -10.32 2.98
N PHE A 96 -6.78 -10.15 1.76
CA PHE A 96 -5.55 -9.40 1.52
C PHE A 96 -5.84 -7.89 1.61
N ASP A 97 -5.11 -7.20 2.48
CA ASP A 97 -5.15 -5.73 2.59
C ASP A 97 -3.85 -5.12 2.06
N ILE A 98 -3.66 -5.24 0.74
CA ILE A 98 -2.46 -4.77 0.03
C ILE A 98 -2.85 -3.60 -0.88
N PRO A 99 -2.14 -2.45 -0.81
CA PRO A 99 -2.38 -1.34 -1.73
C PRO A 99 -2.27 -1.78 -3.19
N PHE A 100 -3.21 -1.34 -4.02
CA PHE A 100 -3.36 -1.80 -5.41
C PHE A 100 -3.34 -0.62 -6.39
N VAL A 101 -2.49 -0.71 -7.40
CA VAL A 101 -2.41 0.24 -8.51
C VAL A 101 -2.81 -0.46 -9.79
N MET A 102 -3.80 0.10 -10.49
CA MET A 102 -4.24 -0.42 -11.77
C MET A 102 -3.53 0.27 -12.93
N MET A 103 -3.25 -0.46 -14.00
CA MET A 103 -2.64 0.06 -15.22
C MET A 103 -3.45 -0.34 -16.45
N SER A 104 -3.43 0.48 -17.50
CA SER A 104 -3.93 0.07 -18.83
C SER A 104 -3.21 0.79 -19.95
N SER A 105 -3.23 0.23 -21.16
CA SER A 105 -2.70 0.94 -22.32
C SER A 105 -3.61 2.10 -22.75
N LYS A 106 -3.00 3.24 -23.10
CA LYS A 106 -3.74 4.37 -23.73
C LYS A 106 -4.37 3.99 -25.06
N SER A 107 -3.81 3.00 -25.76
CA SER A 107 -4.33 2.56 -27.06
C SER A 107 -5.70 1.89 -26.96
N ASP A 108 -6.07 1.41 -25.77
CA ASP A 108 -7.22 0.53 -25.60
C ASP A 108 -8.53 1.32 -25.50
N GLY A 109 -8.46 2.65 -25.52
CA GLY A 109 -9.65 3.51 -25.50
C GLY A 109 -10.46 3.37 -24.23
N ILE A 110 -9.79 3.16 -23.09
CA ILE A 110 -10.43 2.90 -21.80
C ILE A 110 -11.39 4.05 -21.44
N PRO A 111 -12.68 3.75 -21.19
CA PRO A 111 -13.64 4.77 -20.78
C PRO A 111 -13.38 5.25 -19.35
N PHE A 112 -13.78 6.48 -19.05
CA PHE A 112 -13.66 7.06 -17.70
C PHE A 112 -14.31 6.19 -16.61
N SER A 113 -15.39 5.48 -16.93
CA SER A 113 -16.08 4.56 -16.01
C SER A 113 -15.22 3.40 -15.52
N SER A 114 -14.21 2.97 -16.30
CA SER A 114 -13.26 1.94 -15.87
C SER A 114 -12.40 2.45 -14.71
N MET A 115 -11.87 3.66 -14.83
CA MET A 115 -11.12 4.31 -13.76
C MET A 115 -11.99 4.51 -12.51
N GLU A 116 -13.24 4.97 -12.67
CA GLU A 116 -14.17 5.09 -11.53
C GLU A 116 -14.42 3.74 -10.84
N MET A 117 -14.51 2.64 -11.61
CA MET A 117 -14.70 1.30 -11.06
C MET A 117 -13.47 0.84 -10.27
N ALA A 118 -12.26 1.06 -10.78
CA ALA A 118 -11.02 0.72 -10.09
C ALA A 118 -10.94 1.39 -8.71
N PHE A 119 -11.21 2.70 -8.65
CA PHE A 119 -11.21 3.45 -7.39
C PHE A 119 -12.32 2.98 -6.43
N LYS A 120 -13.51 2.65 -6.93
CA LYS A 120 -14.60 2.10 -6.10
C LYS A 120 -14.25 0.75 -5.48
N LEU A 121 -13.43 -0.06 -6.14
CA LEU A 121 -12.94 -1.33 -5.62
C LEU A 121 -11.75 -1.17 -4.67
N GLY A 122 -11.21 0.04 -4.50
CA GLY A 122 -10.13 0.32 -3.54
C GLY A 122 -8.74 0.48 -4.17
N ALA A 123 -8.62 0.66 -5.49
CA ALA A 123 -7.35 1.00 -6.10
C ALA A 123 -6.89 2.36 -5.56
N ILE A 124 -5.60 2.50 -5.23
CA ILE A 124 -5.03 3.75 -4.73
C ILE A 124 -4.65 4.70 -5.87
N GLU A 125 -4.47 4.16 -7.08
CA GLU A 125 -4.14 4.92 -8.28
C GLU A 125 -4.47 4.13 -9.56
N TYR A 126 -4.63 4.86 -10.67
CA TYR A 126 -4.81 4.32 -12.01
C TYR A 126 -3.83 4.96 -13.02
N PHE A 127 -2.94 4.15 -13.60
CA PHE A 127 -1.97 4.60 -14.61
C PHE A 127 -2.31 4.19 -16.03
N PHE A 128 -1.85 5.02 -16.96
CA PHE A 128 -1.95 4.75 -18.38
C PHE A 128 -0.56 4.56 -19.01
N LYS A 129 -0.31 3.38 -19.57
CA LYS A 129 0.90 3.01 -20.31
C LYS A 129 0.92 3.63 -21.72
N PRO A 130 2.09 3.84 -22.34
CA PRO A 130 3.43 3.50 -21.85
C PRO A 130 3.97 4.52 -20.85
N PHE A 131 4.83 4.05 -19.94
CA PHE A 131 5.62 4.92 -19.06
C PHE A 131 6.67 5.69 -19.88
N ARG A 132 6.51 7.00 -19.99
CA ARG A 132 7.44 7.86 -20.77
C ARG A 132 8.60 8.30 -19.89
N GLY A 133 9.63 7.45 -19.84
CA GLY A 133 10.93 7.76 -19.23
C GLY A 133 11.00 7.55 -17.72
N ARG A 134 12.21 7.75 -17.18
CA ARG A 134 12.55 7.42 -15.79
C ARG A 134 11.76 8.20 -14.73
N ASP A 135 11.31 9.42 -15.03
CA ASP A 135 10.66 10.28 -14.03
C ASP A 135 9.22 9.87 -13.72
N GLN A 136 8.52 9.18 -14.64
CA GLN A 136 7.15 8.68 -14.41
C GLN A 136 7.07 7.52 -13.40
N LEU A 137 8.22 7.01 -12.96
CA LEU A 137 8.27 6.00 -11.91
C LEU A 137 8.07 6.61 -10.52
N LEU A 138 8.46 7.87 -10.31
CA LEU A 138 8.08 8.60 -9.10
C LEU A 138 6.55 8.71 -8.97
N ASP A 139 5.85 8.72 -10.10
CA ASP A 139 4.39 8.72 -10.11
C ASP A 139 3.84 7.41 -9.56
N LEU A 140 4.49 6.26 -9.77
CA LEU A 140 4.06 4.98 -9.17
C LEU A 140 4.32 4.93 -7.65
N TRP A 141 5.43 5.49 -7.19
CA TRP A 141 5.81 5.49 -5.77
C TRP A 141 5.04 6.50 -4.93
N SER A 142 4.65 7.63 -5.52
CA SER A 142 3.97 8.70 -4.77
C SER A 142 2.63 8.26 -4.14
N PRO A 143 1.73 7.55 -4.85
CA PRO A 143 0.51 6.99 -4.28
C PRO A 143 0.80 6.01 -3.15
N PHE A 144 1.75 5.10 -3.34
CA PHE A 144 2.15 4.15 -2.30
C PHE A 144 2.61 4.90 -1.03
N LEU A 145 3.50 5.88 -1.17
CA LEU A 145 4.02 6.64 -0.04
C LEU A 145 2.92 7.44 0.67
N LYS A 146 2.02 8.08 -0.09
CA LYS A 146 0.88 8.81 0.47
C LYS A 146 -0.05 7.88 1.24
N HIS A 147 -0.37 6.72 0.66
CA HIS A 147 -1.20 5.69 1.28
C HIS A 147 -0.56 5.17 2.56
N TYR A 148 0.74 4.86 2.52
CA TYR A 148 1.50 4.38 3.67
C TYR A 148 1.50 5.39 4.83
N ILE A 149 1.80 6.66 4.53
CA ILE A 149 1.82 7.73 5.54
C ILE A 149 0.41 7.97 6.12
N ALA A 150 -0.64 7.91 5.29
CA ALA A 150 -2.01 8.08 5.76
C ALA A 150 -2.41 6.97 6.73
N ARG A 151 -2.14 5.70 6.37
CA ARG A 151 -2.48 4.54 7.19
C ARG A 151 -1.77 4.56 8.56
N ARG A 152 -0.48 4.92 8.58
CA ARG A 152 0.29 5.08 9.83
C ARG A 152 -0.33 6.10 10.79
N LYS A 153 -0.82 7.24 10.28
CA LYS A 153 -1.46 8.26 11.13
C LYS A 153 -2.77 7.75 11.73
N GLU A 154 -3.53 6.97 10.98
CA GLU A 154 -4.77 6.34 11.48
C GLU A 154 -4.45 5.33 12.60
N ASP A 155 -3.39 4.53 12.44
CA ASP A 155 -2.93 3.57 13.47
C ASP A 155 -2.42 4.28 14.74
N GLU A 156 -1.71 5.41 14.59
CA GLU A 156 -1.23 6.24 15.71
C GLU A 156 -2.40 6.91 16.47
N GLU A 157 -3.38 7.46 15.75
CA GLU A 157 -4.56 8.10 16.36
C GLU A 157 -5.49 7.09 17.06
N THR A 158 -5.59 5.85 16.55
CA THR A 158 -6.39 4.79 17.17
C THR A 158 -5.72 4.21 18.42
N SER A 159 -4.40 4.03 18.40
CA SER A 159 -3.64 3.55 19.57
C SER A 159 -3.60 4.56 20.74
N ASP A 160 -3.54 5.86 20.45
CA ASP A 160 -3.65 6.92 21.46
C ASP A 160 -5.08 7.06 22.04
N GLY A 161 -6.11 6.66 21.29
CA GLY A 161 -7.50 6.63 21.73
C GLY A 161 -7.81 5.48 22.70
N GLU A 162 -7.24 4.30 22.45
CA GLU A 162 -7.40 3.13 23.32
C GLU A 162 -6.66 3.29 24.66
N ALA A 163 -5.46 3.89 24.65
CA ALA A 163 -4.69 4.15 25.87
C ALA A 163 -5.39 5.12 26.84
N LYS A 164 -6.28 6.00 26.36
CA LYS A 164 -7.06 6.92 27.20
C LYS A 164 -8.38 6.32 27.70
N ALA A 165 -8.91 5.29 27.05
CA ALA A 165 -10.16 4.65 27.46
C ALA A 165 -9.95 3.70 28.66
N ASP A 166 -8.78 3.09 28.79
CA ASP A 166 -8.45 2.16 29.88
C ASP A 166 -8.23 2.89 31.23
N ASP A 167 -7.69 4.11 31.19
CA ASP A 167 -7.42 4.92 32.39
C ASP A 167 -8.69 5.49 33.05
N THR A 168 -9.86 5.35 32.41
CA THR A 168 -11.14 5.87 32.95
C THR A 168 -11.98 4.81 33.68
N LEU A 169 -11.57 3.53 33.66
CA LEU A 169 -12.32 2.44 34.26
C LEU A 169 -11.87 2.06 35.69
N HIS A 170 -10.79 2.65 36.21
CA HIS A 170 -10.24 2.29 37.53
C HIS A 170 -10.54 3.26 38.69
N GLU A 171 -11.29 4.36 38.50
CA GLU A 171 -11.57 5.34 39.57
C GLU A 171 -12.96 5.24 40.24
N LYS A 172 -13.73 4.17 40.02
CA LYS A 172 -15.03 4.00 40.69
C LYS A 172 -15.19 2.63 41.34
N ASP A 173 -14.37 2.31 42.35
CA ASP A 173 -14.77 1.27 43.32
C ASP A 173 -14.11 1.40 44.70
N ASP A 174 -13.81 2.61 45.17
CA ASP A 174 -13.35 2.85 46.55
C ASP A 174 -14.15 3.98 47.20
N THR A 175 -15.35 3.70 47.71
CA THR A 175 -15.97 4.51 48.80
C THR A 175 -17.20 3.82 49.40
N LEU A 176 -17.08 2.58 49.91
CA LEU A 176 -18.08 2.02 50.83
C LEU A 176 -17.45 1.12 51.88
N HIS A 177 -16.99 1.72 52.99
CA HIS A 177 -17.04 1.18 54.36
C HIS A 177 -16.51 2.31 55.27
N GLU A 178 -17.31 2.90 56.15
CA GLU A 178 -17.58 2.53 57.56
C GLU A 178 -18.12 3.85 58.18
N LYS A 179 -19.11 3.97 59.07
CA LYS A 179 -19.54 3.22 60.26
C LYS A 179 -20.97 3.68 60.58
N ASP A 180 -21.72 2.84 61.30
CA ASP A 180 -22.23 3.24 62.62
C ASP A 180 -22.95 2.06 63.26
N ASP A 181 -22.31 1.49 64.27
CA ASP A 181 -22.92 0.58 65.22
C ASP A 181 -22.83 1.22 66.61
N THR A 182 -24.03 1.53 67.14
CA THR A 182 -24.51 1.41 68.54
C THR A 182 -23.94 2.31 69.66
N PRO A 183 -24.70 2.55 70.76
CA PRO A 183 -25.70 1.68 71.43
C PRO A 183 -27.18 2.04 71.25
#